data_AF-A0A7C6HS80-F1
#
_entry.id   AF-A0A7C6HS80-F1
#
_cell.length_a   1.000
_cell.length_b   1.000
_cell.length_c   1.000
_cell.angle_alpha   90.00
_cell.angle_beta   90.00
_cell.angle_gamma   90.00
#
_symmetry.space_group_name_H-M   'P 1'
#
loop_
_entity.id
_entity.type
_entity.pdbx_description
1 polymer ?
#
loop_
_entity_poly.entity_id
_entity_poly.type
_entity_poly.pdbx_seq_one_letter_code
_entity_poly.pdbx_strand_id
1 'polypeptide(L)'
;MSTVLPGEVRSALDKELTYSEVGASITGDLPDGYRHNEQCVRVGKGRDTFDLATEALMSWQVQRGAGLTVLASSEHVAPDEVAIVRLSVGPINIDGANRVTEIVDEPTRQGFAYGTLDGHPERGEQAFLVEIDDSDTVTFTVRSFSKPSSLIATIGGPLNARIQDQIAERYLMALLEAAHQSR
;
A
#
# COMPACT_ATOMS: atom_id res chain seq x y z
N MET A 1 18.27 0.30 21.36
CA MET A 1 17.29 -0.56 22.06
C MET A 1 16.76 -1.55 21.03
N SER A 2 16.86 -2.85 21.28
CA SER A 2 16.35 -3.86 20.33
C SER A 2 14.83 -3.83 20.38
N THR A 3 14.18 -3.19 19.41
CA THR A 3 12.72 -3.24 19.29
C THR A 3 12.34 -4.68 18.98
N VAL A 4 11.60 -5.31 19.90
CA VAL A 4 11.10 -6.67 19.70
C VAL A 4 10.00 -6.58 18.64
N LEU A 5 10.21 -7.25 17.51
CA LEU A 5 9.23 -7.31 16.44
C LEU A 5 7.91 -7.95 16.93
N PRO A 6 6.74 -7.44 16.49
CA PRO A 6 5.46 -8.09 16.72
C PRO A 6 5.49 -9.55 16.27
N GLY A 7 4.75 -10.43 16.96
CA GLY A 7 4.76 -11.86 16.69
C GLY A 7 4.27 -12.20 15.28
N GLU A 8 3.26 -11.48 14.82
CA GLU A 8 2.70 -11.61 13.47
C GLU A 8 3.73 -11.25 12.39
N VAL A 9 4.43 -10.11 12.55
CA VAL A 9 5.52 -9.69 11.64
C VAL A 9 6.61 -10.75 11.60
N ARG A 10 7.09 -11.22 12.75
CA ARG A 10 8.13 -12.25 12.84
C ARG A 10 7.73 -13.55 12.14
N SER A 11 6.45 -13.96 12.25
CA SER A 11 5.95 -15.16 11.56
C SER A 11 5.79 -14.99 10.04
N ALA A 12 5.87 -13.76 9.54
CA ALA A 12 5.77 -13.44 8.11
C ALA A 12 7.15 -13.21 7.46
N LEU A 13 8.22 -13.06 8.23
CA LEU A 13 9.57 -12.77 7.72
C LEU A 13 10.07 -13.78 6.69
N ASP A 14 9.80 -15.07 6.90
CA ASP A 14 10.26 -16.15 6.02
C ASP A 14 9.23 -16.56 4.96
N LYS A 15 8.10 -15.86 4.87
CA LYS A 15 7.05 -16.19 3.90
C LYS A 15 7.40 -15.66 2.52
N GLU A 16 7.00 -16.45 1.52
CA GLU A 16 7.15 -16.14 0.11
C GLU A 16 5.99 -15.28 -0.42
N LEU A 17 6.24 -14.58 -1.53
CA LEU A 17 5.23 -13.87 -2.30
C LEU A 17 4.26 -14.88 -2.95
N THR A 18 3.01 -14.45 -3.14
CA THR A 18 1.94 -15.32 -3.66
C THR A 18 1.65 -15.16 -5.16
N TYR A 19 2.47 -14.38 -5.86
CA TYR A 19 2.39 -14.02 -7.27
C TYR A 19 3.80 -13.84 -7.86
N SER A 20 3.92 -13.79 -9.19
CA SER A 20 5.22 -13.76 -9.90
C SER A 20 5.56 -12.43 -10.56
N GLU A 21 4.56 -11.59 -10.79
CA GLU A 21 4.60 -10.36 -11.58
C GLU A 21 5.07 -9.15 -10.76
N VAL A 22 6.14 -9.33 -9.99
CA VAL A 22 6.71 -8.31 -9.09
C VAL A 22 7.12 -7.05 -9.85
N GLY A 23 6.73 -5.88 -9.33
CA GLY A 23 7.02 -4.56 -9.90
C GLY A 23 6.02 -4.07 -10.96
N ALA A 24 5.08 -4.92 -11.42
CA ALA A 24 4.13 -4.52 -12.46
C ALA A 24 3.21 -3.37 -12.03
N SER A 25 2.91 -3.23 -10.73
CA SER A 25 2.12 -2.10 -10.23
C SER A 25 2.89 -0.77 -10.27
N ILE A 26 4.23 -0.79 -10.25
CA ILE A 26 5.05 0.41 -10.41
C ILE A 26 5.04 0.89 -11.86
N THR A 27 5.21 -0.01 -12.84
CA THR A 27 5.28 0.37 -14.26
C THR A 27 3.91 0.75 -14.82
N GLY A 28 2.84 0.11 -14.33
CA GLY A 28 1.48 0.26 -14.87
C GLY A 28 1.15 -0.75 -15.98
N ASP A 29 2.11 -1.58 -16.38
CA ASP A 29 1.89 -2.70 -17.30
C ASP A 29 1.27 -3.88 -16.54
N LEU A 30 -0.02 -3.74 -16.20
CA LEU A 30 -0.70 -4.67 -15.31
C LEU A 30 -0.98 -6.04 -15.97
N PRO A 31 -0.67 -7.16 -15.30
CA PRO A 31 -0.78 -8.49 -15.89
C PRO A 31 -2.23 -8.96 -16.03
N ASP A 32 -2.51 -9.73 -17.08
CA ASP A 32 -3.82 -10.36 -17.29
C ASP A 32 -4.17 -11.39 -16.18
N GLY A 33 -5.46 -11.67 -16.01
CA GLY A 33 -5.93 -12.67 -15.05
C GLY A 33 -6.03 -12.19 -13.60
N TYR A 34 -5.82 -10.89 -13.38
CA TYR A 34 -6.05 -10.20 -12.10
C TYR A 34 -7.16 -9.16 -12.26
N ARG A 35 -7.76 -8.80 -11.13
CA ARG A 35 -8.52 -7.55 -11.05
C ARG A 35 -7.52 -6.41 -10.96
N HIS A 36 -7.72 -5.36 -11.75
CA HIS A 36 -6.92 -4.13 -11.68
C HIS A 36 -7.71 -3.03 -10.97
N ASN A 37 -7.00 -2.19 -10.22
CA ASN A 37 -7.53 -0.98 -9.64
C ASN A 37 -6.44 0.10 -9.66
N GLU A 38 -6.80 1.28 -10.15
CA GLU A 38 -5.98 2.48 -10.13
C GLU A 38 -6.87 3.65 -9.73
N GLN A 39 -6.44 4.38 -8.70
CA GLN A 39 -7.08 5.63 -8.31
C GLN A 39 -6.00 6.66 -8.04
N CYS A 40 -6.26 7.90 -8.45
CA CYS A 40 -5.34 9.00 -8.26
C CYS A 40 -6.05 10.24 -7.73
N VAL A 41 -5.31 11.09 -7.02
CA VAL A 41 -5.80 12.40 -6.60
C VAL A 41 -4.72 13.46 -6.73
N ARG A 42 -5.14 14.67 -7.11
CA ARG A 42 -4.27 15.85 -7.07
C ARG A 42 -4.08 16.27 -5.62
N VAL A 43 -2.85 16.22 -5.14
CA VAL A 43 -2.48 16.58 -3.76
C VAL A 43 -2.31 18.09 -3.61
N GLY A 44 -1.64 18.74 -4.57
CA GLY A 44 -1.37 20.17 -4.49
C GLY A 44 -0.40 20.67 -5.56
N LYS A 45 0.50 21.58 -5.16
CA LYS A 45 1.55 22.13 -6.02
C LYS A 45 2.88 22.31 -5.29
N GLY A 46 3.96 22.11 -6.04
CA GLY A 46 5.33 22.49 -5.66
C GLY A 46 6.06 21.43 -4.84
N ARG A 47 7.37 21.65 -4.71
CA ARG A 47 8.31 20.71 -4.09
C ARG A 47 7.96 20.42 -2.63
N ASP A 48 7.57 21.42 -1.86
CA ASP A 48 7.21 21.23 -0.45
C ASP A 48 6.04 20.25 -0.28
N THR A 49 5.01 20.33 -1.14
CA THR A 49 3.89 19.39 -1.10
C THR A 49 4.32 17.98 -1.52
N PHE A 50 5.23 17.86 -2.49
CA PHE A 50 5.78 16.57 -2.92
C PHE A 50 6.58 15.89 -1.78
N ASP A 51 7.47 16.63 -1.12
CA ASP A 51 8.30 16.11 -0.04
C ASP A 51 7.44 15.72 1.19
N LEU A 52 6.44 16.54 1.56
CA LEU A 52 5.50 16.24 2.65
C LEU A 52 4.64 15.00 2.37
N ALA A 53 4.11 14.89 1.14
CA ALA A 53 3.30 13.74 0.74
C ALA A 53 4.14 12.46 0.74
N THR A 54 5.39 12.53 0.27
CA THR A 54 6.29 11.38 0.28
C THR A 54 6.67 10.97 1.70
N GLU A 55 6.99 11.90 2.60
CA GLU A 55 7.31 11.54 3.98
C GLU A 55 6.12 10.86 4.67
N ALA A 56 4.90 11.36 4.46
CA ALA A 56 3.70 10.71 4.99
C ALA A 56 3.51 9.29 4.42
N LEU A 57 3.79 9.11 3.12
CA LEU A 57 3.73 7.81 2.48
C LEU A 57 4.77 6.84 3.04
N MET A 58 6.03 7.25 3.09
CA MET A 58 7.18 6.41 3.46
C MET A 58 7.25 6.10 4.97
N SER A 59 6.45 6.76 5.80
CA SER A 59 6.32 6.50 7.24
C SER A 59 5.06 5.70 7.63
N TRP A 60 4.39 5.08 6.65
CA TRP A 60 3.12 4.34 6.80
C TRP A 60 1.94 5.18 7.29
N GLN A 61 2.01 6.52 7.26
CA GLN A 61 0.90 7.37 7.71
C GLN A 61 -0.32 7.23 6.81
N VAL A 62 -0.13 6.95 5.52
CA VAL A 62 -1.24 6.73 4.59
C VAL A 62 -2.09 5.54 5.01
N GLN A 63 -1.48 4.41 5.35
CA GLN A 63 -2.21 3.22 5.79
C GLN A 63 -2.86 3.43 7.15
N ARG A 64 -2.16 4.08 8.09
CA ARG A 64 -2.70 4.39 9.42
C ARG A 64 -3.85 5.40 9.37
N GLY A 65 -3.68 6.48 8.61
CA GLY A 65 -4.69 7.52 8.39
C GLY A 65 -5.90 7.01 7.62
N ALA A 66 -5.70 6.00 6.77
CA ALA A 66 -6.81 5.26 6.17
C ALA A 66 -7.55 4.39 7.19
N GLY A 67 -7.21 4.39 8.48
CA GLY A 67 -7.91 3.64 9.53
C GLY A 67 -7.55 2.16 9.57
N LEU A 68 -6.37 1.79 9.06
CA LEU A 68 -5.81 0.45 9.18
C LEU A 68 -4.77 0.43 10.30
N THR A 69 -4.60 -0.72 10.94
CA THR A 69 -3.47 -0.92 11.85
C THR A 69 -2.27 -1.42 11.05
N VAL A 70 -1.10 -0.83 11.25
CA VAL A 70 0.16 -1.25 10.61
C VAL A 70 1.11 -1.77 11.68
N LEU A 71 1.48 -3.05 11.56
CA LEU A 71 2.56 -3.66 12.32
C LEU A 71 3.71 -3.91 11.33
N ALA A 72 4.76 -3.12 11.37
CA ALA A 72 5.91 -3.21 10.46
C ALA A 72 7.18 -3.59 11.24
N SER A 73 8.17 -4.15 10.55
CA SER A 73 9.52 -4.36 11.10
C SER A 73 10.36 -3.09 11.28
N SER A 74 9.95 -1.98 10.66
CA SER A 74 10.59 -0.67 10.66
C SER A 74 9.53 0.44 10.69
N GLU A 75 9.89 1.61 11.26
CA GLU A 75 9.04 2.79 11.25
C GLU A 75 8.91 3.42 9.86
N HIS A 76 9.94 3.27 9.03
CA HIS A 76 9.98 3.72 7.63
C HIS A 76 9.98 2.53 6.68
N VAL A 77 9.30 2.70 5.56
CA VAL A 77 9.27 1.76 4.44
C VAL A 77 10.70 1.59 3.91
N ALA A 78 11.14 0.34 3.77
CA ALA A 78 12.45 -0.03 3.25
C ALA A 78 12.33 -1.27 2.36
N PRO A 79 13.32 -1.58 1.50
CA PRO A 79 13.32 -2.82 0.73
C PRO A 79 13.21 -4.06 1.64
N ASP A 80 12.46 -5.07 1.19
CA ASP A 80 12.21 -6.34 1.89
C ASP A 80 11.49 -6.27 3.24
N GLU A 81 11.09 -5.06 3.65
CA GLU A 81 10.36 -4.77 4.88
C GLU A 81 9.02 -5.51 4.92
N VAL A 82 8.71 -6.13 6.06
CA VAL A 82 7.47 -6.89 6.23
C VAL A 82 6.48 -6.10 7.08
N ALA A 83 5.28 -5.90 6.55
CA ALA A 83 4.20 -5.21 7.22
C ALA A 83 2.94 -6.07 7.26
N ILE A 84 2.32 -6.16 8.44
CA ILE A 84 0.96 -6.63 8.60
C ILE A 84 0.04 -5.40 8.56
N VAL A 85 -0.81 -5.34 7.53
CA VAL A 85 -1.87 -4.35 7.41
C VAL A 85 -3.17 -5.00 7.85
N ARG A 86 -3.74 -4.51 8.95
CA ARG A 86 -4.92 -5.09 9.59
C ARG A 86 -6.14 -4.20 9.39
N LEU A 87 -7.19 -4.77 8.81
CA LEU A 87 -8.52 -4.19 8.75
C LEU A 87 -9.35 -4.73 9.92
N SER A 88 -9.91 -3.82 10.71
CA SER A 88 -10.80 -4.16 11.84
C SER A 88 -12.25 -3.80 11.52
N VAL A 89 -13.15 -4.76 11.61
CA VAL A 89 -14.60 -4.59 11.42
C VAL A 89 -15.32 -5.12 12.65
N GLY A 90 -15.67 -4.22 13.57
CA GLY A 90 -16.19 -4.61 14.88
C GLY A 90 -15.16 -5.50 15.63
N PRO A 91 -15.55 -6.69 16.12
CA PRO A 91 -14.63 -7.61 16.80
C PRO A 91 -13.74 -8.44 15.84
N ILE A 92 -13.94 -8.31 14.52
CA ILE A 92 -13.24 -9.13 13.51
C ILE A 92 -12.00 -8.37 13.01
N ASN A 93 -10.85 -9.06 13.00
CA ASN A 93 -9.60 -8.57 12.41
C ASN A 93 -9.25 -9.41 11.19
N ILE A 94 -8.91 -8.73 10.09
CA ILE A 94 -8.44 -9.34 8.84
C ILE A 94 -7.03 -8.83 8.61
N ASP A 95 -6.06 -9.75 8.65
CA ASP A 95 -4.64 -9.45 8.52
C ASP A 95 -4.16 -9.72 7.09
N GLY A 96 -3.53 -8.72 6.51
CA GLY A 96 -2.77 -8.83 5.27
C GLY A 96 -1.29 -8.73 5.55
N ALA A 97 -0.56 -9.84 5.45
CA ALA A 97 0.90 -9.83 5.50
C ALA A 97 1.47 -9.44 4.13
N ASN A 98 2.29 -8.40 4.10
CA ASN A 98 2.89 -7.86 2.88
C ASN A 98 4.40 -7.72 3.03
N ARG A 99 5.11 -7.77 1.90
CA ARG A 99 6.54 -7.43 1.82
C ARG A 99 6.73 -6.31 0.82
N VAL A 100 7.50 -5.30 1.19
CA VAL A 100 7.91 -4.24 0.27
C VAL A 100 8.82 -4.85 -0.80
N THR A 101 8.35 -4.85 -2.04
CA THR A 101 9.02 -5.46 -3.18
C THR A 101 9.87 -4.45 -3.95
N GLU A 102 9.48 -3.18 -3.93
CA GLU A 102 10.16 -2.12 -4.68
C GLU A 102 10.04 -0.77 -3.97
N ILE A 103 11.11 0.02 -4.04
CA ILE A 103 11.16 1.43 -3.65
C ILE A 103 11.44 2.25 -4.90
N VAL A 104 10.64 3.29 -5.13
CA VAL A 104 10.89 4.31 -6.14
C VAL A 104 11.43 5.53 -5.44
N ASP A 105 12.66 5.92 -5.79
CA ASP A 105 13.34 7.10 -5.24
C ASP A 105 13.96 7.93 -6.38
N GLU A 106 13.10 8.65 -7.09
CA GLU A 106 13.48 9.53 -8.20
C GLU A 106 13.16 10.99 -7.85
N PRO A 107 13.83 11.98 -8.46
CA PRO A 107 13.65 13.39 -8.11
C PRO A 107 12.21 13.91 -8.23
N THR A 108 11.40 13.32 -9.10
CA THR A 108 10.02 13.74 -9.40
C THR A 108 8.98 12.65 -9.14
N ARG A 109 9.40 11.51 -8.58
CA ARG A 109 8.57 10.33 -8.40
C ARG A 109 9.10 9.49 -7.24
N GLN A 110 8.31 9.34 -6.20
CA GLN A 110 8.70 8.59 -5.01
C GLN A 110 7.57 7.71 -4.50
N GLY A 111 7.91 6.58 -3.89
CA GLY A 111 6.92 5.66 -3.35
C GLY A 111 7.43 4.24 -3.24
N PHE A 112 6.50 3.29 -3.15
CA PHE A 112 6.84 1.88 -3.00
C PHE A 112 5.72 0.97 -3.50
N ALA A 113 6.08 -0.29 -3.75
CA ALA A 113 5.14 -1.38 -3.91
C ALA A 113 5.34 -2.42 -2.82
N TYR A 114 4.24 -3.05 -2.41
CA TYR A 114 4.29 -4.24 -1.58
C TYR A 114 3.45 -5.38 -2.16
N GLY A 115 3.98 -6.59 -2.00
CA GLY A 115 3.36 -7.82 -2.47
C GLY A 115 2.78 -8.64 -1.33
N THR A 116 1.69 -9.34 -1.60
CA THR A 116 1.03 -10.17 -0.60
C THR A 116 1.81 -11.47 -0.33
N LEU A 117 1.97 -11.80 0.95
CA LEU A 117 2.64 -13.01 1.45
C LEU A 117 1.66 -14.13 1.75
N ASP A 118 2.17 -15.36 1.90
CA ASP A 118 1.33 -16.52 2.19
C ASP A 118 0.44 -16.34 3.44
N GLY A 119 -0.84 -16.72 3.33
CA GLY A 119 -1.88 -16.44 4.31
C GLY A 119 -2.62 -15.11 4.15
N HIS A 120 -2.22 -14.23 3.23
CA HIS A 120 -3.00 -13.05 2.85
C HIS A 120 -4.31 -13.48 2.14
N PRO A 121 -5.46 -12.83 2.40
CA PRO A 121 -6.72 -13.15 1.72
C PRO A 121 -6.69 -12.94 0.20
N GLU A 122 -5.70 -12.20 -0.31
CA GLU A 122 -5.52 -11.78 -1.70
C GLU A 122 -4.12 -12.15 -2.19
N ARG A 123 -3.99 -12.30 -3.51
CA ARG A 123 -2.73 -12.55 -4.21
C ARG A 123 -2.47 -11.42 -5.21
N GLY A 124 -1.39 -10.68 -5.04
CA GLY A 124 -1.01 -9.62 -5.96
C GLY A 124 -0.13 -8.55 -5.32
N GLU A 125 -0.07 -7.39 -5.97
CA GLU A 125 0.78 -6.26 -5.60
C GLU A 125 -0.04 -4.96 -5.57
N GLN A 126 0.37 -4.04 -4.71
CA GLN A 126 -0.15 -2.69 -4.69
C GLN A 126 1.00 -1.68 -4.53
N ALA A 127 1.00 -0.69 -5.43
CA ALA A 127 1.89 0.45 -5.45
C ALA A 127 1.21 1.70 -4.91
N PHE A 128 2.02 2.54 -4.28
CA PHE A 128 1.68 3.88 -3.81
C PHE A 128 2.75 4.82 -4.34
N LEU A 129 2.36 5.81 -5.14
CA LEU A 129 3.28 6.68 -5.87
C LEU A 129 2.87 8.14 -5.70
N VAL A 130 3.82 8.98 -5.32
CA VAL A 130 3.72 10.44 -5.36
C VAL A 130 4.56 10.94 -6.53
N GLU A 131 3.97 11.74 -7.41
CA GLU A 131 4.61 12.27 -8.61
C GLU A 131 4.43 13.78 -8.67
N ILE A 132 5.46 14.51 -9.11
CA ILE A 132 5.40 15.94 -9.42
C ILE A 132 5.77 16.18 -10.89
N ASP A 133 4.88 16.83 -11.64
CA ASP A 133 5.09 17.12 -13.06
C ASP A 133 5.76 18.49 -13.31
N ASP A 134 6.09 18.78 -14.58
CA ASP A 134 6.70 20.04 -15.01
C ASP A 134 5.84 21.30 -14.74
N SER A 135 4.56 21.11 -14.38
CA SER A 135 3.63 22.18 -13.98
C SER A 135 3.56 22.38 -12.46
N ASP A 136 4.48 21.75 -11.73
CA ASP A 136 4.53 21.61 -10.28
C ASP A 136 3.31 20.89 -9.70
N THR A 137 2.52 20.16 -10.48
CA THR A 137 1.34 19.46 -9.95
C THR A 137 1.77 18.18 -9.25
N VAL A 138 1.40 18.05 -7.97
CA VAL A 138 1.64 16.83 -7.19
C VAL A 138 0.42 15.93 -7.27
N THR A 139 0.62 14.69 -7.69
CA THR A 139 -0.40 13.65 -7.80
C THR A 139 0.00 12.45 -6.95
N PHE A 140 -0.98 11.86 -6.27
CA PHE A 140 -0.81 10.59 -5.57
C PHE A 140 -1.64 9.51 -6.25
N THR A 141 -1.03 8.36 -6.49
CA THR A 141 -1.61 7.23 -7.21
C THR A 141 -1.52 5.97 -6.34
N VAL A 142 -2.64 5.29 -6.19
CA VAL A 142 -2.72 3.93 -5.65
C VAL A 142 -3.05 3.00 -6.80
N ARG A 143 -2.15 2.08 -7.12
CA ARG A 143 -2.33 1.11 -8.21
C ARG A 143 -2.19 -0.29 -7.66
N SER A 144 -3.04 -1.21 -8.10
CA SER A 144 -2.97 -2.60 -7.66
C SER A 144 -3.48 -3.57 -8.71
N PHE A 145 -2.96 -4.79 -8.65
CA PHE A 145 -3.57 -5.95 -9.27
C PHE A 145 -3.71 -7.05 -8.24
N SER A 146 -4.87 -7.69 -8.15
CA SER A 146 -5.08 -8.79 -7.20
C SER A 146 -6.11 -9.82 -7.66
N LYS A 147 -6.06 -11.00 -7.05
CA LYS A 147 -7.13 -12.01 -7.11
C LYS A 147 -7.28 -12.70 -5.76
N PRO A 148 -8.46 -13.26 -5.44
CA PRO A 148 -8.66 -14.00 -4.19
C PRO A 148 -7.67 -15.15 -4.02
N SER A 149 -7.21 -15.36 -2.78
CA SER A 149 -6.21 -16.39 -2.47
C SER A 149 -6.76 -17.82 -2.43
N SER A 150 -8.08 -17.98 -2.24
CA SER A 150 -8.76 -19.27 -2.12
C SER A 150 -10.25 -19.17 -2.48
N LEU A 151 -10.89 -20.31 -2.74
CA LEU A 151 -12.35 -20.39 -2.99
C LEU A 151 -13.20 -19.93 -1.79
N ILE A 152 -12.67 -20.03 -0.55
CA ILE A 152 -13.34 -19.53 0.66
C ILE A 152 -13.26 -17.99 0.71
N ALA A 153 -12.14 -17.39 0.29
CA ALA A 153 -12.05 -15.94 0.10
C ALA A 153 -13.03 -15.44 -0.98
N THR A 154 -13.35 -16.29 -1.97
CA THR A 154 -14.35 -16.00 -3.01
C THR A 154 -15.80 -15.96 -2.48
N ILE A 155 -16.10 -16.57 -1.31
CA ILE A 155 -17.47 -16.56 -0.71
C ILE A 155 -17.90 -15.11 -0.37
N GLY A 156 -16.96 -14.18 -0.22
CA GLY A 156 -17.25 -12.74 -0.10
C GLY A 156 -17.82 -12.08 -1.36
N GLY A 157 -17.80 -12.74 -2.53
CA GLY A 157 -18.42 -12.25 -3.76
C GLY A 157 -17.98 -10.83 -4.20
N PRO A 158 -18.79 -10.09 -4.98
CA PRO A 158 -18.49 -8.73 -5.47
C PRO A 158 -18.34 -7.67 -4.35
N LEU A 159 -18.50 -8.05 -3.08
CA LEU A 159 -18.22 -7.19 -1.94
C LEU A 159 -16.71 -6.93 -1.78
N ASN A 160 -15.87 -7.89 -2.19
CA ASN A 160 -14.42 -7.79 -2.05
C ASN A 160 -13.82 -6.67 -2.92
N ALA A 161 -14.29 -6.54 -4.17
CA ALA A 161 -13.88 -5.46 -5.07
C ALA A 161 -14.23 -4.07 -4.50
N ARG A 162 -15.44 -3.91 -3.95
CA ARG A 162 -15.86 -2.65 -3.34
C ARG A 162 -15.06 -2.29 -2.10
N ILE A 163 -14.70 -3.28 -1.29
CA ILE A 163 -13.84 -3.05 -0.12
C ILE A 163 -12.47 -2.54 -0.55
N GLN A 164 -11.86 -3.15 -1.57
CA GLN A 164 -10.57 -2.69 -2.11
C GLN A 164 -10.68 -1.25 -2.66
N ASP A 165 -11.75 -0.93 -3.38
CA ASP A 165 -11.97 0.43 -3.90
C ASP A 165 -12.13 1.46 -2.79
N GLN A 166 -12.90 1.13 -1.74
CA GLN A 166 -13.08 1.99 -0.57
C GLN A 166 -11.79 2.16 0.24
N ILE A 167 -10.96 1.11 0.35
CA ILE A 167 -9.65 1.22 1.00
C ILE A 167 -8.71 2.10 0.18
N ALA A 168 -8.69 1.94 -1.14
CA ALA A 168 -7.91 2.81 -2.02
C ALA A 168 -8.32 4.28 -1.88
N GLU A 169 -9.62 4.57 -1.86
CA GLU A 169 -10.14 5.93 -1.63
C GLU A 169 -9.72 6.47 -0.24
N ARG A 170 -9.76 5.64 0.80
CA ARG A 170 -9.28 6.01 2.14
C ARG A 170 -7.79 6.35 2.15
N TYR A 171 -6.97 5.68 1.35
CA TYR A 171 -5.55 6.04 1.21
C TYR A 171 -5.38 7.40 0.54
N LEU A 172 -6.16 7.70 -0.51
CA LEU A 172 -6.13 9.02 -1.17
C LEU A 172 -6.47 10.13 -0.17
N MET A 173 -7.54 9.94 0.59
CA MET A 173 -7.97 10.92 1.61
C MET A 173 -6.94 11.07 2.73
N ALA A 174 -6.37 9.97 3.23
CA ALA A 174 -5.36 10.01 4.28
C ALA A 174 -4.10 10.80 3.86
N LEU A 175 -3.64 10.63 2.62
CA LEU A 175 -2.50 11.37 2.11
C LEU A 175 -2.84 12.85 1.89
N LEU A 176 -4.04 13.17 1.39
CA LEU A 176 -4.49 14.56 1.30
C LEU A 176 -4.51 15.24 2.67
N GLU A 177 -4.98 14.55 3.70
CA GLU A 177 -5.00 15.07 5.07
C GLU A 177 -3.57 15.30 5.59
N ALA A 178 -2.69 14.31 5.47
CA ALA A 178 -1.31 14.40 5.95
C ALA A 178 -0.51 15.53 5.27
N ALA A 179 -0.67 15.69 3.95
CA ALA A 179 0.01 16.74 3.18
C ALA A 179 -0.48 18.16 3.51
N HIS A 180 -1.71 18.30 4.05
CA HIS A 180 -2.28 19.59 4.43
C HIS A 180 -2.17 19.92 5.92
N GLN A 181 -1.98 18.92 6.80
CA GLN A 181 -1.81 19.13 8.25
C GLN A 181 -0.43 19.70 8.62
N SER A 182 0.55 19.64 7.72
CA SER A 182 1.91 20.11 7.95
C SER A 182 2.14 21.58 7.54
N ARG A 183 1.08 22.37 7.35
CA ARG A 183 1.12 23.79 6.99
C ARG A 183 0.67 24.70 8.13
#